data_AF-A0AAV2BEU4-F1
#
_entry.id   AF-A0AAV2BEU4-F1
#
_cell.length_a   1.000
_cell.length_b   1.000
_cell.length_c   1.000
_cell.angle_alpha   90.00
_cell.angle_beta   90.00
_cell.angle_gamma   90.00
#
_symmetry.space_group_name_H-M   'P 1'
#
loop_
_entity.id
_entity.type
_entity.pdbx_description
1 polymer ?
#
loop_
_entity_poly.entity_id
_entity_poly.type
_entity_poly.pdbx_seq_one_letter_code
_entity_poly.pdbx_strand_id
1 'polypeptide(L)'
;MNVTSTLHITLMVINVSDEDTHERALRALHNVYDECNEVMYQDPMQLEFSGLGNFGDRVLYAKIKRDQQYRRLCSLAESVKRHFAKVNIFSTDSRPFNPHLTIAKIDFSMKEQKGLEKINPNLYASLINKHIGFQTIDGIQLLSMRSPKDDAGYYTGDSLIFKSPATCEEPQSKRRKSLALIN
;
A
#
# COMPACT_ATOMS: atom_id res chain seq x y z
N MET A 1 23.60 4.33 -2.50
CA MET A 1 22.48 3.37 -2.47
C MET A 1 21.23 4.14 -2.85
N ASN A 2 20.64 3.87 -4.01
CA ASN A 2 19.30 4.39 -4.29
C ASN A 2 18.35 3.63 -3.37
N VAL A 3 17.97 4.25 -2.25
CA VAL A 3 16.95 3.68 -1.36
C VAL A 3 15.64 3.79 -2.13
N THR A 4 15.23 2.70 -2.75
CA THR A 4 13.96 2.59 -3.44
C THR A 4 12.85 2.59 -2.40
N SER A 5 11.95 3.56 -2.51
CA SER A 5 10.86 3.77 -1.56
C SER A 5 9.89 2.60 -1.66
N THR A 6 9.77 1.83 -0.58
CA THR A 6 8.77 0.75 -0.45
C THR A 6 7.61 1.15 0.45
N LEU A 7 7.42 2.46 0.63
CA LEU A 7 6.39 3.04 1.48
C LEU A 7 5.00 2.61 1.01
N HIS A 8 4.20 2.08 1.94
CA HIS A 8 2.82 1.67 1.72
C HIS A 8 2.07 1.61 3.06
N ILE A 9 0.74 1.61 3.01
CA ILE A 9 -0.13 1.31 4.15
C ILE A 9 -0.73 -0.08 3.94
N THR A 10 -0.47 -1.00 4.86
CA THR A 10 -1.05 -2.35 4.80
C THR A 10 -2.52 -2.31 5.21
N LEU A 11 -3.44 -2.71 4.31
CA LEU A 11 -4.88 -2.80 4.59
C LEU A 11 -5.27 -4.17 5.17
N MET A 12 -4.66 -5.25 4.69
CA MET A 12 -4.92 -6.63 5.10
C MET A 12 -3.70 -7.49 4.79
N VAL A 13 -3.43 -8.49 5.63
CA VAL A 13 -2.41 -9.52 5.38
C VAL A 13 -3.12 -10.85 5.17
N ILE A 14 -2.77 -11.58 4.12
CA ILE A 14 -3.36 -12.88 3.76
C ILE A 14 -2.25 -13.91 3.50
N ASN A 15 -2.61 -15.19 3.49
CA ASN A 15 -1.76 -16.25 2.97
C ASN A 15 -2.28 -16.69 1.60
N VAL A 16 -1.40 -16.68 0.61
CA VAL A 16 -1.67 -17.18 -0.74
C VAL A 16 -0.70 -18.34 -0.98
N SER A 17 -1.21 -19.56 -0.97
CA SER A 17 -0.43 -20.80 -1.06
C SER A 17 -0.36 -21.40 -2.46
N ASP A 18 -1.22 -20.95 -3.37
CA ASP A 18 -1.48 -21.55 -4.67
C ASP A 18 -2.13 -20.54 -5.63
N GLU A 19 -2.15 -20.90 -6.91
CA GLU A 19 -2.68 -20.06 -7.99
C GLU A 19 -4.18 -19.80 -7.86
N ASP A 20 -4.98 -20.79 -7.45
CA ASP A 20 -6.42 -20.61 -7.24
C ASP A 20 -6.71 -19.53 -6.18
N THR A 21 -5.99 -19.58 -5.05
CA THR A 21 -6.10 -18.59 -4.00
C THR A 21 -5.66 -17.21 -4.48
N HIS A 22 -4.63 -17.15 -5.33
CA HIS A 22 -4.18 -15.90 -5.95
C HIS A 22 -5.24 -15.30 -6.87
N GLU A 23 -5.83 -16.09 -7.78
CA GLU A 23 -6.90 -15.63 -8.67
C GLU A 23 -8.15 -15.18 -7.91
N ARG A 24 -8.53 -15.87 -6.83
CA ARG A 24 -9.62 -15.45 -5.94
C ARG A 24 -9.31 -14.14 -5.23
N ALA A 25 -8.07 -13.96 -4.74
CA ALA A 25 -7.63 -12.71 -4.13
C ALA A 25 -7.64 -11.54 -5.12
N LEU A 26 -7.17 -11.75 -6.35
CA LEU A 26 -7.19 -10.74 -7.40
C LEU A 26 -8.64 -10.33 -7.75
N ARG A 27 -9.54 -11.30 -7.89
CA ARG A 27 -10.97 -11.03 -8.10
C ARG A 27 -11.60 -10.23 -6.96
N ALA A 28 -11.25 -10.55 -5.71
CA ALA A 28 -11.71 -9.78 -4.56
C ALA A 28 -11.15 -8.35 -4.57
N LEU A 29 -9.89 -8.14 -4.96
CA LEU A 29 -9.29 -6.82 -5.13
C LEU A 29 -10.03 -6.00 -6.19
N HIS A 30 -10.37 -6.59 -7.34
CA HIS A 30 -11.20 -5.96 -8.36
C HIS A 30 -12.59 -5.55 -7.84
N ASN A 31 -13.25 -6.41 -7.06
CA ASN A 31 -14.54 -6.07 -6.47
C ASN A 31 -14.45 -4.90 -5.48
N VAL A 32 -13.36 -4.80 -4.72
CA VAL A 32 -13.09 -3.63 -3.84
C VAL A 32 -12.90 -2.37 -4.70
N TYR A 33 -12.12 -2.48 -5.77
CA TYR A 33 -11.90 -1.39 -6.71
C TYR A 33 -13.23 -0.90 -7.29
N ASP A 34 -14.06 -1.79 -7.82
CA ASP A 34 -15.35 -1.43 -8.41
C ASP A 34 -16.30 -0.77 -7.40
N GLU A 35 -16.29 -1.20 -6.13
CA GLU A 35 -17.08 -0.56 -5.06
C GLU A 35 -16.62 0.86 -4.74
N CYS A 36 -15.30 1.10 -4.76
CA CYS A 36 -14.71 2.32 -4.20
C CYS A 36 -14.29 3.36 -5.25
N ASN A 37 -14.04 2.94 -6.49
CA ASN A 37 -13.37 3.76 -7.51
C ASN A 37 -14.13 5.05 -7.84
N GLU A 38 -15.46 5.00 -7.95
CA GLU A 38 -16.25 6.20 -8.23
C GLU A 38 -16.20 7.20 -7.07
N VAL A 39 -16.23 6.72 -5.82
CA VAL A 39 -16.10 7.57 -4.63
C VAL A 39 -14.70 8.19 -4.55
N MET A 40 -13.66 7.41 -4.88
CA MET A 40 -12.27 7.90 -4.91
C MET A 40 -12.04 8.92 -6.03
N TYR A 41 -12.74 8.78 -7.16
CA TYR A 41 -12.70 9.74 -8.26
C TYR A 41 -13.34 11.07 -7.90
N GLN A 42 -14.54 11.03 -7.30
CA GLN A 42 -15.30 12.24 -6.93
C GLN A 42 -14.72 12.97 -5.73
N ASP A 43 -14.15 12.24 -4.77
CA ASP A 43 -13.54 12.78 -3.54
C ASP A 43 -12.21 12.05 -3.25
N PRO A 44 -11.08 12.47 -3.85
CA PRO A 44 -9.79 11.82 -3.62
C PRO A 44 -9.41 11.76 -2.13
N MET A 45 -9.07 10.57 -1.64
CA MET A 45 -8.66 10.39 -0.24
C MET A 45 -7.22 10.89 -0.03
N GLN A 46 -7.07 11.97 0.72
CA GLN A 46 -5.76 12.49 1.13
C GLN A 46 -5.52 12.29 2.62
N LEU A 47 -4.46 11.57 2.97
CA LEU A 47 -4.08 11.30 4.35
C LEU A 47 -3.04 12.30 4.83
N GLU A 48 -3.23 12.83 6.03
CA GLU A 48 -2.22 13.64 6.72
C GLU A 48 -1.37 12.76 7.64
N PHE A 49 -0.05 12.86 7.49
CA PHE A 49 0.92 12.23 8.39
C PHE A 49 1.49 13.25 9.37
N SER A 50 1.28 13.01 10.65
CA SER A 50 1.69 13.91 11.73
C SER A 50 2.17 13.12 12.94
N GLY A 51 3.45 13.29 13.24
CA GLY A 51 4.16 12.62 14.32
C GLY A 51 4.61 11.20 14.00
N LEU A 52 5.47 10.68 14.88
CA LEU A 52 6.06 9.34 14.78
C LEU A 52 5.57 8.44 15.91
N GLY A 53 5.52 7.14 15.64
CA GLY A 53 5.30 6.09 16.62
C GLY A 53 6.25 4.92 16.36
N ASN A 54 6.29 3.98 17.30
CA ASN A 54 7.07 2.76 17.13
C ASN A 54 6.33 1.52 17.62
N PHE A 55 6.78 0.35 17.18
CA PHE A 55 6.41 -0.94 17.75
C PHE A 55 7.65 -1.58 18.37
N GLY A 56 7.71 -1.58 19.71
CA GLY A 56 8.78 -2.18 20.49
C GLY A 56 10.17 -1.64 20.14
N ASP A 57 10.27 -0.37 19.75
CA ASP A 57 11.46 0.31 19.23
C ASP A 57 12.16 -0.42 18.07
N ARG A 58 11.49 -1.35 17.38
CA ARG A 58 12.04 -2.12 16.25
C ARG A 58 11.44 -1.73 14.90
N VAL A 59 10.27 -1.10 14.93
CA VAL A 59 9.60 -0.53 13.76
C VAL A 59 9.30 0.93 14.07
N LEU A 60 9.75 1.85 13.24
CA LEU A 60 9.42 3.27 13.29
C LEU A 60 8.43 3.57 12.16
N TYR A 61 7.35 4.30 12.47
CA TYR A 61 6.31 4.63 11.51
C TYR A 61 5.80 6.06 11.68
N ALA A 62 5.33 6.66 10.59
CA ALA A 62 4.52 7.87 10.62
C ALA A 62 3.08 7.55 11.00
N LYS A 63 2.52 8.37 11.89
CA LYS A 63 1.12 8.29 12.31
C LYS A 63 0.24 9.02 11.31
N ILE A 64 -0.95 8.47 11.07
CA ILE A 64 -2.00 9.13 10.30
C ILE A 64 -2.86 9.95 11.26
N LYS A 65 -3.18 11.19 10.91
CA LYS A 65 -4.07 12.04 11.69
C LYS A 65 -5.46 11.41 11.78
N ARG A 66 -6.05 11.39 12.97
CA ARG A 66 -7.37 10.77 13.23
C ARG A 66 -8.52 11.70 12.89
N ASP A 67 -8.70 11.99 11.61
CA ASP A 67 -9.76 12.83 11.07
C ASP A 67 -10.77 12.03 10.22
N GLN A 68 -11.54 12.72 9.37
CA GLN A 68 -12.48 12.08 8.46
C GLN A 68 -11.78 11.17 7.43
N GLN A 69 -10.60 11.54 6.95
CA GLN A 69 -9.86 10.77 5.94
C GLN A 69 -9.37 9.45 6.53
N TYR A 70 -8.93 9.46 7.80
CA TYR A 70 -8.65 8.23 8.55
C TYR A 70 -9.86 7.29 8.64
N ARG A 71 -11.06 7.84 8.91
CA ARG A 71 -12.28 7.01 8.96
C ARG A 71 -12.59 6.37 7.60
N ARG A 72 -12.40 7.12 6.51
CA ARG A 72 -12.55 6.59 5.14
C ARG A 72 -11.55 5.48 4.85
N LEU A 73 -10.30 5.61 5.31
CA LEU A 73 -9.29 4.54 5.21
C LEU A 73 -9.70 3.28 5.99
N CYS A 74 -10.27 3.44 7.19
CA CYS A 74 -10.83 2.31 7.93
C CYS A 74 -11.98 1.64 7.17
N SER A 75 -12.90 2.41 6.59
CA SER A 75 -13.98 1.88 5.76
C SER A 75 -13.47 1.12 4.53
N LEU A 76 -12.40 1.61 3.89
CA LEU A 76 -11.74 0.90 2.79
C LEU A 76 -11.16 -0.44 3.26
N ALA A 77 -10.46 -0.46 4.40
CA ALA A 77 -9.92 -1.70 4.97
C ALA A 77 -11.03 -2.72 5.32
N GLU A 78 -12.18 -2.26 5.83
CA GLU A 78 -13.33 -3.13 6.08
C GLU A 78 -13.98 -3.64 4.78
N SER A 79 -14.03 -2.81 3.72
CA SER A 79 -14.47 -3.25 2.40
C SER A 79 -13.56 -4.35 1.84
N VAL A 80 -12.23 -4.18 1.96
CA VAL A 80 -11.24 -5.22 1.63
C VAL A 80 -11.53 -6.51 2.37
N LYS A 81 -11.62 -6.48 3.71
CA LYS A 81 -11.90 -7.69 4.50
C LYS A 81 -13.21 -8.36 4.08
N ARG A 82 -14.26 -7.57 3.84
CA ARG A 82 -15.59 -8.07 3.45
C ARG A 82 -15.57 -8.76 2.09
N HIS A 83 -14.90 -8.20 1.07
CA HIS A 83 -14.82 -8.82 -0.26
C HIS A 83 -13.91 -10.04 -0.28
N PHE A 84 -12.79 -10.02 0.45
CA PHE A 84 -11.92 -11.19 0.60
C PHE A 84 -12.62 -12.33 1.34
N ALA A 85 -13.43 -12.03 2.36
CA ALA A 85 -14.21 -13.04 3.07
C ALA A 85 -15.25 -13.74 2.16
N LYS A 86 -15.85 -13.04 1.19
CA LYS A 86 -16.79 -13.64 0.21
C LYS A 86 -16.14 -14.73 -0.67
N VAL A 87 -14.82 -14.68 -0.83
CA VAL A 87 -14.05 -15.69 -1.57
C VAL A 87 -13.29 -16.64 -0.63
N ASN A 88 -13.68 -16.72 0.64
CA ASN A 88 -13.07 -17.55 1.69
C ASN A 88 -11.59 -17.24 1.96
N ILE A 89 -11.19 -15.96 1.86
CA ILE A 89 -9.85 -15.49 2.24
C ILE A 89 -9.99 -14.57 3.45
N PHE A 90 -9.28 -14.91 4.53
CA PHE A 90 -9.32 -14.18 5.79
C PHE A 90 -7.94 -13.65 6.16
N SER A 91 -7.90 -12.63 7.02
CA SER A 91 -6.62 -12.07 7.41
C SER A 91 -5.86 -13.05 8.30
N THR A 92 -4.57 -13.17 8.06
CA THR A 92 -3.65 -13.92 8.93
C THR A 92 -3.10 -13.06 10.08
N ASP A 93 -3.49 -11.80 10.16
CA ASP A 93 -3.16 -10.89 11.25
C ASP A 93 -4.38 -10.73 12.17
N SER A 94 -4.25 -11.17 13.42
CA SER A 94 -5.32 -11.09 14.43
C SER A 94 -5.37 -9.75 15.15
N ARG A 95 -4.40 -8.86 14.91
CA ARG A 95 -4.33 -7.57 15.60
C ARG A 95 -5.40 -6.61 15.07
N PRO A 96 -5.89 -5.67 15.91
CA PRO A 96 -6.75 -4.60 15.44
C PRO A 96 -6.09 -3.78 14.33
N PHE A 97 -6.90 -3.31 13.37
CA PHE A 97 -6.40 -2.46 12.30
C PHE A 97 -5.84 -1.15 12.87
N ASN A 98 -4.54 -0.95 12.68
CA ASN A 98 -3.82 0.24 13.10
C ASN A 98 -2.99 0.75 11.92
N PRO A 99 -3.58 1.52 10.98
CA PRO A 99 -2.88 1.93 9.77
C PRO A 99 -1.74 2.89 10.11
N HIS A 100 -0.59 2.64 9.51
CA HIS A 100 0.64 3.39 9.72
C HIS A 100 1.50 3.29 8.47
N LEU A 101 2.40 4.26 8.30
CA LEU A 101 3.39 4.24 7.22
C LEU A 101 4.75 3.88 7.82
N THR A 102 5.21 2.65 7.62
CA THR A 102 6.50 2.20 8.15
C THR A 102 7.63 2.94 7.45
N ILE A 103 8.48 3.63 8.22
CA ILE A 103 9.63 4.39 7.73
C ILE A 103 10.91 3.56 7.87
N ALA A 104 11.06 2.86 8.99
CA ALA A 104 12.21 2.02 9.27
C ALA A 104 11.81 0.79 10.06
N LYS A 105 12.49 -0.32 9.82
CA LYS A 105 12.31 -1.58 10.54
C LYS A 105 13.65 -2.28 10.66
N ILE A 106 13.98 -2.76 11.85
CA ILE A 106 15.12 -3.66 12.03
C ILE A 106 14.77 -5.00 11.38
N ASP A 107 15.63 -5.40 10.44
CA ASP A 107 15.55 -6.70 9.78
C ASP A 107 16.65 -7.62 10.33
N PHE A 108 16.27 -8.47 11.29
CA PHE A 108 17.17 -9.43 11.90
C PHE A 108 17.68 -10.53 10.94
N SER A 109 17.12 -10.64 9.73
CA SER A 109 17.68 -11.53 8.71
C SER A 109 18.98 -10.98 8.11
N MET A 110 19.15 -9.65 8.10
CA MET A 110 20.35 -8.97 7.62
C MET A 110 21.49 -9.08 8.64
N LYS A 111 22.65 -9.60 8.23
CA LYS A 111 23.80 -9.83 9.12
C LYS A 111 24.27 -8.54 9.80
N GLU A 112 24.22 -7.43 9.09
CA GLU A 112 24.63 -6.10 9.54
C GLU A 112 23.74 -5.58 10.68
N GLN A 113 22.50 -6.06 10.77
CA GLN A 113 21.52 -5.60 11.75
C GLN A 113 21.30 -6.59 12.90
N LYS A 114 21.91 -7.80 12.87
CA LYS A 114 21.71 -8.84 13.89
C LYS A 114 22.07 -8.43 15.32
N GLY A 115 22.97 -7.46 15.49
CA GLY A 115 23.34 -6.92 16.81
C GLY A 115 22.49 -5.72 17.27
N LEU A 116 21.56 -5.23 16.45
CA LEU A 116 20.72 -4.08 16.79
C LEU A 116 19.52 -4.55 17.62
N GLU A 117 19.38 -4.08 18.86
CA GLU A 117 18.22 -4.40 19.69
C GLU A 117 17.02 -3.48 19.43
N LYS A 118 17.32 -2.20 19.18
CA LYS A 118 16.34 -1.11 19.04
C LYS A 118 16.85 0.02 18.15
N ILE A 119 15.92 0.72 17.52
CA ILE A 119 16.16 1.99 16.85
C ILE A 119 16.29 3.06 17.94
N ASN A 120 17.45 3.71 18.02
CA ASN A 120 17.72 4.71 19.05
C ASN A 120 16.70 5.88 18.98
N PRO A 121 15.88 6.11 20.02
CA PRO A 121 14.86 7.16 20.03
C PRO A 121 15.39 8.57 19.79
N ASN A 122 16.64 8.84 20.18
CA ASN A 122 17.27 10.14 19.99
C ASN A 122 17.42 10.51 18.51
N LEU A 123 17.44 9.52 17.59
CA LEU A 123 17.53 9.77 16.15
C LEU A 123 16.27 10.45 15.59
N TYR A 124 15.13 10.28 16.24
CA TYR A 124 13.84 10.78 15.75
C TYR A 124 13.06 11.61 16.78
N ALA A 125 13.66 11.91 17.93
CA ALA A 125 13.03 12.67 19.02
C ALA A 125 12.50 14.04 18.54
N SER A 126 13.25 14.74 17.68
CA SER A 126 12.86 16.04 17.14
C SER A 126 11.70 15.99 16.13
N LEU A 127 11.33 14.79 15.66
CA LEU A 127 10.28 14.55 14.67
C LEU A 127 9.00 13.96 15.28
N ILE A 128 9.00 13.59 16.57
CA ILE A 128 7.93 12.77 17.19
C ILE A 128 6.54 13.41 17.13
N ASN A 129 6.48 14.75 17.16
CA ASN A 129 5.24 15.54 17.08
C ASN A 129 5.21 16.47 15.86
N LYS A 130 6.12 16.29 14.89
CA LYS A 130 6.17 17.15 13.71
C LYS A 130 5.19 16.69 12.65
N HIS A 131 4.60 17.65 11.97
CA HIS A 131 3.92 17.40 10.71
C HIS A 131 4.93 16.86 9.68
N ILE A 132 4.55 15.80 8.98
CA ILE A 132 5.42 15.11 8.01
C ILE A 132 4.97 15.47 6.59
N GLY A 133 3.68 15.39 6.30
CA GLY A 133 3.13 15.76 5.00
C GLY A 133 1.78 15.13 4.70
N PHE A 134 1.39 15.19 3.43
CA PHE A 134 0.15 14.61 2.91
C PHE A 134 0.44 13.60 1.82
N GLN A 135 -0.40 12.57 1.71
CA GLN A 135 -0.38 11.62 0.59
C GLN A 135 -1.81 11.37 0.10
N THR A 136 -2.03 11.59 -1.19
CA THR A 136 -3.27 11.13 -1.85
C THR A 136 -3.14 9.64 -2.16
N ILE A 137 -4.20 8.88 -1.89
CA ILE A 137 -4.25 7.44 -2.20
C ILE A 137 -4.63 7.25 -3.66
N ASP A 138 -3.69 6.75 -4.46
CA ASP A 138 -3.88 6.58 -5.90
C ASP A 138 -4.49 5.22 -6.28
N GLY A 139 -4.46 4.24 -5.39
CA GLY A 139 -4.92 2.89 -5.74
C GLY A 139 -4.79 1.88 -4.61
N ILE A 140 -5.11 0.64 -4.96
CA ILE A 140 -4.98 -0.55 -4.10
C ILE A 140 -4.15 -1.61 -4.83
N GLN A 141 -3.38 -2.39 -4.06
CA GLN A 141 -2.44 -3.35 -4.61
C GLN A 141 -2.51 -4.67 -3.85
N LEU A 142 -2.28 -5.78 -4.56
CA LEU A 142 -2.05 -7.11 -4.00
C LEU A 142 -0.57 -7.43 -4.16
N LEU A 143 0.20 -7.30 -3.08
CA LEU A 143 1.66 -7.35 -3.10
C LEU A 143 2.20 -8.64 -2.48
N SER A 144 3.23 -9.21 -3.10
CA SER A 144 3.99 -10.33 -2.53
C SER A 144 5.05 -9.84 -1.56
N MET A 145 5.04 -10.39 -0.34
CA MET A 145 6.07 -10.11 0.67
C MET A 145 7.36 -10.92 0.47
N ARG A 146 7.30 -12.01 -0.31
CA ARG A 146 8.38 -13.00 -0.43
C ARG A 146 9.02 -13.03 -1.81
N SER A 147 8.31 -12.59 -2.83
CA SER A 147 8.85 -12.50 -4.19
C SER A 147 9.96 -11.45 -4.24
N PRO A 148 10.92 -11.58 -5.17
CA PRO A 148 11.88 -10.53 -5.44
C PRO A 148 11.18 -9.19 -5.70
N LYS A 149 11.88 -8.11 -5.35
CA LYS A 149 11.49 -6.75 -5.71
C LYS A 149 11.59 -6.58 -7.22
N ASP A 150 10.81 -5.65 -7.78
CA ASP A 150 10.91 -5.28 -9.19
C ASP A 150 12.19 -4.48 -9.48
N ASP A 151 12.38 -4.10 -10.75
CA ASP A 151 13.55 -3.31 -11.20
C ASP A 151 13.63 -1.92 -10.54
N ALA A 152 12.50 -1.41 -10.06
CA ALA A 152 12.39 -0.17 -9.29
C ALA A 152 12.54 -0.40 -7.78
N GLY A 153 12.83 -1.63 -7.34
CA GLY A 153 12.98 -2.02 -5.94
C GLY A 153 11.68 -2.01 -5.13
N TYR A 154 10.51 -1.92 -5.78
CA TYR A 154 9.20 -1.99 -5.14
C TYR A 154 8.70 -3.44 -5.01
N TYR A 155 7.67 -3.66 -4.19
CA TYR A 155 7.05 -4.98 -4.06
C TYR A 155 6.42 -5.41 -5.39
N THR A 156 6.60 -6.67 -5.77
CA THR A 156 5.94 -7.25 -6.95
C THR A 156 4.49 -7.64 -6.63
N GLY A 157 3.60 -7.47 -7.59
CA GLY A 157 2.18 -7.81 -7.46
C GLY A 157 1.27 -7.02 -8.40
N ASP A 158 -0.03 -7.14 -8.18
CA ASP A 158 -1.08 -6.50 -8.99
C ASP A 158 -1.48 -5.15 -8.41
N SER A 159 -1.78 -4.19 -9.30
CA SER A 159 -2.11 -2.81 -8.92
C SER A 159 -3.35 -2.33 -9.66
N LEU A 160 -4.29 -1.75 -8.92
CA LEU A 160 -5.48 -1.09 -9.46
C LEU A 160 -5.46 0.38 -9.05
N ILE A 161 -5.29 1.25 -10.04
CA ILE A 161 -5.20 2.71 -9.86
C ILE A 161 -6.61 3.30 -10.00
N PHE A 162 -7.04 4.05 -8.99
CA PHE A 162 -8.31 4.76 -9.02
C PHE A 162 -8.32 5.80 -10.13
N LYS A 163 -9.50 6.05 -10.69
CA LYS A 163 -9.66 7.14 -11.66
C LYS A 163 -9.27 8.46 -10.99
N SER A 164 -8.57 9.32 -11.71
CA SER A 164 -8.20 10.66 -11.24
C SER A 164 -8.86 11.73 -12.10
N PRO A 165 -9.39 12.82 -11.53
CA PRO A 165 -9.90 13.96 -12.29
C PRO A 165 -8.86 14.52 -13.29
N ALA A 166 -7.57 14.40 -12.98
CA ALA A 166 -6.48 14.87 -13.84
C ALA A 166 -6.25 13.99 -15.09
N THR A 167 -6.81 12.78 -15.14
CA THR A 167 -6.67 11.85 -16.28
C THR A 167 -7.78 11.97 -17.34
N CYS A 168 -8.65 12.97 -17.21
CA CYS A 168 -9.67 13.31 -18.20
C CYS A 168 -9.13 14.26 -19.31
N GLU A 169 -7.92 14.03 -19.80
CA GLU A 169 -7.54 14.46 -21.16
C GLU A 169 -7.70 13.26 -22.11
N GLU A 170 -8.35 13.49 -23.25
CA GLU A 170 -8.83 12.48 -24.20
C GLU A 170 -7.83 11.36 -24.54
N PRO A 171 -8.30 10.13 -24.82
CA PRO A 171 -7.43 9.09 -25.36
C PRO A 171 -6.92 9.50 -26.75
N GLN A 172 -5.68 9.97 -26.83
CA GLN A 172 -4.99 10.08 -28.11
C GLN A 172 -4.80 8.67 -28.69
N SER A 173 -5.66 8.36 -29.66
CA SER A 173 -5.57 7.23 -30.55
C SER A 173 -4.14 7.08 -31.11
N LYS A 174 -3.36 6.15 -30.54
CA LYS A 174 -2.15 5.66 -31.20
C LYS A 174 -2.58 4.83 -32.41
N ARG A 175 -2.74 5.49 -33.56
CA ARG A 175 -2.81 4.84 -34.88
C ARG A 175 -1.64 3.86 -35.01
N ARG A 176 -1.96 2.57 -35.08
CA ARG A 176 -1.03 1.52 -35.53
C ARG A 176 -0.46 1.95 -36.88
N LYS A 177 0.87 2.10 -36.97
CA LYS A 177 1.55 2.17 -38.27
C LYS A 177 1.34 0.82 -38.97
N SER A 178 0.68 0.86 -40.12
CA SER A 178 0.53 -0.25 -41.04
C SER A 178 1.91 -0.77 -41.46
N LEU A 179 2.12 -2.08 -41.36
CA LEU A 179 3.22 -2.79 -42.00
C LEU A 179 3.14 -2.53 -43.50
N ALA A 180 4.14 -1.84 -44.07
CA ALA A 180 4.35 -1.84 -45.51
C ALA A 180 5.07 -3.14 -45.88
N LEU A 181 4.39 -3.98 -46.66
CA LEU A 181 4.98 -5.08 -47.41
C LEU A 181 6.00 -4.48 -48.40
N ILE A 182 7.24 -4.97 -48.34
CA ILE A 182 8.25 -4.73 -49.37
C ILE A 182 8.17 -5.94 -50.31
N ASN A 183 7.83 -5.68 -51.57
CA ASN A 183 8.11 -6.56 -52.70
C ASN A 183 9.60 -6.47 -53.06
#